data_AF-A0A961LA04-F1
#
_entry.id   AF-A0A961LA04-F1
#
_cell.length_a   1.000
_cell.length_b   1.000
_cell.length_c   1.000
_cell.angle_alpha   90.00
_cell.angle_beta   90.00
_cell.angle_gamma   90.00
#
_symmetry.space_group_name_H-M   'P 1'
#
loop_
_entity.id
_entity.type
_entity.pdbx_description
1 polymer ?
#
loop_
_entity_poly.entity_id
_entity_poly.type
_entity_poly.pdbx_seq_one_letter_code
_entity_poly.pdbx_strand_id
1 'polypeptide(L)'
;MSMTKTALAFFEACETGQGWEACKPYCQEGATFSCQADALADTTTLEGYVGWMKGLLGPIPDGRYELKAFAPDEARGTVVAAAVFNGSNTGPGGPNPPTKQTVATDYAYVIAFEGDKIRHMTKIWNDVPALRALGWA
;
A
#
# COMPACT_ATOMS: atom_id res chain seq x y z
N MET A 1 -18.25 -11.13 3.96
CA MET A 1 -18.46 -10.03 2.99
C MET A 1 -18.11 -10.54 1.59
N SER A 2 -18.49 -9.86 0.49
CA SER A 2 -17.95 -10.25 -0.83
C SER A 2 -16.46 -9.88 -0.93
N MET A 3 -15.70 -10.62 -1.74
CA MET A 3 -14.27 -10.37 -1.99
C MET A 3 -13.98 -8.90 -2.31
N THR A 4 -14.78 -8.30 -3.19
CA THR A 4 -14.68 -6.88 -3.57
C THR A 4 -14.85 -5.93 -2.39
N LYS A 5 -15.82 -6.19 -1.50
CA LYS A 5 -16.07 -5.35 -0.32
C LYS A 5 -14.94 -5.48 0.71
N THR A 6 -14.48 -6.70 0.97
CA THR A 6 -13.33 -6.97 1.84
C THR A 6 -12.08 -6.27 1.32
N ALA A 7 -11.79 -6.39 0.02
CA ALA A 7 -10.64 -5.76 -0.63
C ALA A 7 -10.69 -4.23 -0.52
N LEU A 8 -11.86 -3.62 -0.74
CA LEU A 8 -12.00 -2.16 -0.67
C LEU A 8 -11.82 -1.64 0.76
N ALA A 9 -12.38 -2.33 1.75
CA ALA A 9 -12.22 -1.98 3.16
C ALA A 9 -10.75 -2.13 3.63
N PHE A 10 -10.08 -3.20 3.22
CA PHE A 10 -8.64 -3.37 3.45
C PHE A 10 -7.82 -2.27 2.78
N PHE A 11 -8.09 -1.97 1.50
CA PHE A 11 -7.41 -0.94 0.74
C PHE A 11 -7.49 0.41 1.44
N GLU A 12 -8.68 0.83 1.83
CA GLU A 12 -8.91 2.08 2.58
C GLU A 12 -8.10 2.12 3.88
N ALA A 13 -8.20 1.08 4.70
CA ALA A 13 -7.52 1.02 5.99
C ALA A 13 -5.99 1.04 5.86
N CYS A 14 -5.46 0.36 4.84
CA CYS A 14 -4.02 0.31 4.54
C CYS A 14 -3.52 1.67 4.03
N GLU A 15 -4.16 2.22 3.00
CA GLU A 15 -3.69 3.44 2.32
C GLU A 15 -3.87 4.70 3.18
N THR A 16 -4.82 4.70 4.11
CA THR A 16 -4.98 5.79 5.10
C THR A 16 -4.18 5.57 6.38
N GLY A 17 -3.30 4.56 6.42
CA GLY A 17 -2.34 4.36 7.50
C GLY A 17 -2.96 3.99 8.86
N GLN A 18 -4.14 3.36 8.87
CA GLN A 18 -4.79 2.94 10.13
C GLN A 18 -3.97 1.86 10.87
N GLY A 19 -3.15 1.11 10.14
CA GLY A 19 -2.25 0.10 10.67
C GLY A 19 -2.86 -1.29 10.77
N TRP A 20 -2.09 -2.23 11.33
CA TRP A 20 -2.41 -3.64 11.25
C TRP A 20 -3.70 -4.03 11.97
N GLU A 21 -4.01 -3.46 13.13
CA GLU A 21 -5.24 -3.78 13.87
C GLU A 21 -6.51 -3.48 13.07
N ALA A 22 -6.49 -2.45 12.21
CA ALA A 22 -7.60 -2.13 11.32
C ALA A 22 -7.65 -3.05 10.08
N CYS A 23 -6.50 -3.58 9.64
CA CYS A 23 -6.39 -4.40 8.42
C CYS A 23 -6.54 -5.91 8.68
N LYS A 24 -6.11 -6.39 9.85
CA LYS A 24 -6.10 -7.80 10.27
C LYS A 24 -7.44 -8.51 10.11
N PRO A 25 -8.61 -7.90 10.39
CA PRO A 25 -9.91 -8.57 10.20
C PRO A 25 -10.16 -9.06 8.78
N TYR A 26 -9.55 -8.43 7.77
CA TYR A 26 -9.70 -8.75 6.35
C TYR A 26 -8.69 -9.80 5.85
N CYS A 27 -7.70 -10.16 6.67
CA CYS A 27 -6.55 -10.97 6.27
C CYS A 27 -6.61 -12.38 6.87
N GLN A 28 -6.05 -13.35 6.15
CA GLN A 28 -5.70 -14.66 6.70
C GLN A 28 -4.56 -14.51 7.71
N GLU A 29 -4.48 -15.44 8.66
CA GLU A 29 -3.29 -15.58 9.48
C GLU A 29 -2.08 -15.91 8.60
N GLY A 30 -0.96 -15.22 8.82
CA GLY A 30 0.24 -15.40 7.98
C GLY A 30 0.12 -14.85 6.56
N ALA A 31 -0.81 -13.92 6.29
CA ALA A 31 -0.92 -13.29 4.98
C ALA A 31 0.41 -12.69 4.51
N THR A 32 0.80 -13.03 3.28
CA THR A 32 2.12 -12.69 2.72
C THR A 32 2.06 -11.45 1.83
N PHE A 33 3.23 -10.86 1.58
CA PHE A 33 3.39 -9.69 0.73
C PHE A 33 4.58 -9.86 -0.21
N SER A 34 4.50 -9.25 -1.39
CA SER A 34 5.64 -9.15 -2.31
C SER A 34 5.65 -7.82 -3.03
N CYS A 35 6.84 -7.29 -3.27
CA CYS A 35 7.08 -6.14 -4.14
C CYS A 35 8.47 -6.27 -4.76
N GLN A 36 8.63 -5.83 -6.01
CA GLN A 36 9.93 -5.83 -6.69
C GLN A 36 10.72 -4.53 -6.47
N ALA A 37 10.10 -3.52 -5.86
CA ALA A 37 10.75 -2.25 -5.55
C ALA A 37 11.77 -2.43 -4.42
N ASP A 38 12.96 -1.84 -4.59
CA ASP A 38 14.06 -1.94 -3.62
C ASP A 38 13.66 -1.36 -2.26
N ALA A 39 12.85 -0.30 -2.25
CA ALA A 39 12.30 0.30 -1.03
C ALA A 39 11.48 -0.67 -0.14
N LEU A 40 11.03 -1.81 -0.69
CA LEU A 40 10.24 -2.82 -0.01
C LEU A 40 10.84 -4.23 -0.10
N ALA A 41 12.11 -4.36 -0.50
CA ALA A 41 12.77 -5.65 -0.77
C ALA A 41 12.72 -6.63 0.42
N ASP A 42 12.83 -6.13 1.64
CA ASP A 42 12.82 -6.95 2.87
C ASP A 42 11.41 -7.15 3.45
N THR A 43 10.37 -6.57 2.84
CA THR A 43 8.99 -6.71 3.31
C THR A 43 8.35 -7.94 2.68
N THR A 44 8.07 -8.95 3.50
CA THR A 44 7.53 -10.25 3.04
C THR A 44 6.18 -10.62 3.63
N THR A 45 5.70 -9.87 4.61
CA THR A 45 4.41 -10.07 5.27
C THR A 45 3.46 -8.91 4.97
N LEU A 46 2.17 -9.21 4.88
CA LEU A 46 1.16 -8.18 4.66
C LEU A 46 1.08 -7.21 5.85
N GLU A 47 1.28 -7.72 7.06
CA GLU A 47 1.42 -6.91 8.27
C GLU A 47 2.61 -5.94 8.17
N GLY A 48 3.77 -6.41 7.71
CA GLY A 48 4.95 -5.57 7.51
C GLY A 48 4.68 -4.43 6.53
N TYR A 49 4.00 -4.73 5.42
CA TYR A 49 3.61 -3.71 4.45
C TYR A 49 2.62 -2.68 5.01
N VAL A 50 1.60 -3.14 5.74
CA VAL A 50 0.63 -2.23 6.40
C VAL A 50 1.34 -1.34 7.43
N GLY A 51 2.31 -1.89 8.17
CA GLY A 51 3.16 -1.14 9.08
C GLY A 51 4.00 -0.09 8.34
N TRP A 52 4.57 -0.44 7.20
CA TRP A 52 5.33 0.47 6.34
C TRP A 52 4.45 1.63 5.84
N MET A 53 3.24 1.36 5.35
CA MET A 53 2.29 2.40 4.91
C MET A 53 1.91 3.35 6.05
N LYS A 54 1.65 2.82 7.25
CA LYS A 54 1.41 3.65 8.44
C LYS A 54 2.61 4.53 8.78
N GLY A 55 3.83 3.98 8.68
CA GLY A 55 5.07 4.72 8.90
C GLY A 55 5.28 5.83 7.87
N LEU A 56 4.96 5.59 6.60
CA LEU A 56 5.12 6.54 5.49
C LEU A 56 4.32 7.83 5.70
N LEU A 57 3.14 7.76 6.32
CA LEU A 57 2.31 8.93 6.60
C LEU A 57 2.86 9.83 7.73
N GLY A 58 3.93 9.42 8.41
CA GLY A 58 4.70 10.31 9.30
C GLY A 58 5.42 11.43 8.53
N PRO A 59 6.37 11.09 7.63
CA PRO A 59 7.06 12.09 6.80
C PRO A 59 6.16 12.74 5.76
N ILE A 60 5.10 12.04 5.31
CA ILE A 60 4.16 12.51 4.30
C ILE A 60 2.74 12.59 4.90
N PRO A 61 2.48 13.55 5.80
CA PRO A 61 1.23 13.61 6.58
C PRO A 61 -0.02 13.95 5.77
N ASP A 62 0.14 14.55 4.58
CA ASP A 62 -0.93 14.77 3.60
C ASP A 62 -1.03 13.64 2.55
N GLY A 63 -0.36 12.52 2.82
CA GLY A 63 -0.35 11.34 1.99
C GLY A 63 -1.76 10.81 1.76
N ARG A 64 -2.11 10.64 0.49
CA ARG A 64 -3.43 10.16 0.06
C ARG A 64 -3.33 9.39 -1.24
N TYR A 65 -4.28 8.49 -1.47
CA TYR A 65 -4.41 7.80 -2.73
C TYR A 65 -5.44 8.51 -3.63
N GLU A 66 -5.26 8.37 -4.94
CA GLU A 66 -6.29 8.60 -5.96
C GLU A 66 -6.55 7.26 -6.66
N LEU A 67 -7.74 6.68 -6.46
CA LEU A 67 -8.07 5.38 -7.03
C LEU A 67 -8.42 5.52 -8.51
N LYS A 68 -7.66 4.85 -9.39
CA LYS A 68 -7.85 4.86 -10.85
C LYS A 68 -8.70 3.69 -11.35
N ALA A 69 -8.50 2.51 -10.76
CA ALA A 69 -9.26 1.32 -11.13
C ALA A 69 -9.38 0.37 -9.95
N PHE A 70 -10.50 -0.35 -9.90
CA PHE A 70 -10.76 -1.39 -8.92
C PHE A 70 -11.58 -2.50 -9.58
N ALA A 71 -10.99 -3.70 -9.73
CA ALA A 71 -11.57 -4.77 -10.53
C ALA A 71 -11.43 -6.13 -9.82
N PRO A 72 -12.54 -6.80 -9.47
CA PRO A 72 -12.50 -8.20 -9.04
C PRO A 72 -12.31 -9.13 -10.24
N ASP A 73 -11.44 -10.13 -10.08
CA ASP A 73 -11.30 -11.28 -10.97
C ASP A 73 -11.65 -12.54 -10.17
N GLU A 74 -12.93 -12.92 -10.25
CA GLU A 74 -13.48 -14.07 -9.53
C GLU A 74 -12.86 -15.39 -9.98
N ALA A 75 -12.54 -15.53 -11.26
CA ALA A 75 -11.96 -16.74 -11.82
C ALA A 75 -10.57 -17.04 -11.24
N ARG A 76 -9.84 -16.00 -10.83
CA ARG A 76 -8.51 -16.12 -10.20
C ARG A 76 -8.54 -15.89 -8.68
N GLY A 77 -9.68 -15.52 -8.11
CA GLY A 77 -9.81 -15.17 -6.70
C GLY A 77 -8.96 -13.96 -6.31
N THR A 78 -8.95 -12.92 -7.16
CA THR A 78 -8.14 -11.71 -6.92
C THR A 78 -8.94 -10.44 -7.08
N VAL A 79 -8.44 -9.35 -6.49
CA VAL A 79 -8.89 -7.99 -6.77
C VAL A 79 -7.68 -7.16 -7.17
N VAL A 80 -7.79 -6.45 -8.29
CA VAL A 80 -6.78 -5.51 -8.77
C VAL A 80 -7.21 -4.10 -8.40
N ALA A 81 -6.35 -3.36 -7.72
CA ALA A 81 -6.50 -1.93 -7.47
C ALA A 81 -5.34 -1.19 -8.13
N ALA A 82 -5.62 -0.14 -8.89
CA ALA A 82 -4.59 0.75 -9.44
C ALA A 82 -4.86 2.17 -8.95
N ALA A 83 -3.83 2.87 -8.48
CA ALA A 83 -3.97 4.17 -7.84
C ALA A 83 -2.69 5.01 -7.97
N VAL A 84 -2.81 6.30 -7.63
CA VAL A 84 -1.69 7.23 -7.48
C VAL A 84 -1.56 7.60 -6.02
N PHE A 85 -0.38 7.42 -5.44
CA PHE A 85 -0.06 7.99 -4.14
C PHE A 85 0.41 9.43 -4.34
N ASN A 86 -0.22 10.37 -3.62
CA ASN A 86 0.08 11.79 -3.63
C ASN A 86 0.48 12.26 -2.22
N GLY A 87 1.44 13.18 -2.12
CA GLY A 87 1.73 13.83 -0.84
C GLY A 87 2.98 14.73 -0.87
N SER A 88 3.31 15.30 0.27
CA SER A 88 4.40 16.25 0.48
C SER A 88 5.27 15.86 1.68
N ASN A 89 6.60 15.77 1.50
CA ASN A 89 7.53 15.48 2.60
C ASN A 89 7.66 16.69 3.54
N THR A 90 6.73 16.79 4.48
CA THR A 90 6.58 17.94 5.39
C THR A 90 6.72 17.56 6.85
N GLY A 91 6.53 16.27 7.18
CA GLY A 91 6.64 15.72 8.53
C GLY A 91 7.98 15.05 8.81
N PRO A 92 8.27 14.71 10.08
CA PRO A 92 9.48 14.01 10.47
C PRO A 92 9.43 12.51 10.13
N GLY A 93 10.58 11.82 10.23
CA GLY A 93 10.66 10.36 10.14
C GLY A 93 11.04 9.81 8.76
N GLY A 94 11.32 10.68 7.79
CA GLY A 94 11.94 10.31 6.51
C GLY A 94 13.46 10.10 6.64
N PRO A 95 14.14 9.64 5.58
CA PRO A 95 15.59 9.44 5.58
C PRO A 95 16.37 10.75 5.73
N ASN A 96 15.75 11.86 5.34
CA ASN A 96 16.29 13.22 5.38
C ASN A 96 15.33 14.15 6.14
N PRO A 97 15.78 15.33 6.59
CA PRO A 97 14.88 16.39 7.05
C PRO A 97 13.78 16.71 6.00
N PRO A 98 12.62 17.26 6.41
CA PRO A 98 11.49 17.49 5.51
C PRO A 98 11.88 18.32 4.29
N THR A 99 11.87 17.71 3.10
CA THR A 99 12.38 18.33 1.86
C THR A 99 11.40 19.32 1.26
N LYS A 100 10.14 19.33 1.71
CA LYS A 100 9.02 20.11 1.15
C LYS A 100 8.69 19.78 -0.31
N GLN A 101 9.29 18.73 -0.86
CA GLN A 101 8.98 18.24 -2.20
C GLN A 101 7.71 17.39 -2.18
N THR A 102 7.06 17.31 -3.33
CA THR A 102 5.82 16.56 -3.52
C THR A 102 6.05 15.34 -4.39
N VAL A 103 5.21 14.33 -4.21
CA VAL A 103 5.22 13.10 -5.00
C VAL A 103 3.83 12.83 -5.56
N ALA A 104 3.82 12.30 -6.77
CA ALA A 104 2.69 11.61 -7.38
C ALA A 104 3.26 10.35 -8.06
N THR A 105 2.91 9.18 -7.57
CA THR A 105 3.44 7.90 -8.10
C THR A 105 2.34 6.89 -8.31
N ASP A 106 2.29 6.33 -9.51
CA ASP A 106 1.42 5.20 -9.84
C ASP A 106 1.87 3.92 -9.16
N TYR A 107 0.91 3.12 -8.73
CA TYR A 107 1.12 1.74 -8.28
C TYR A 107 -0.13 0.90 -8.52
N ALA A 108 0.03 -0.41 -8.44
CA ALA A 108 -1.08 -1.36 -8.43
C ALA A 108 -0.91 -2.42 -7.35
N TYR A 109 -2.04 -2.92 -6.84
CA TYR A 109 -2.13 -4.11 -6.01
C TYR A 109 -2.81 -5.22 -6.77
N VAL A 110 -2.29 -6.43 -6.60
CA VAL A 110 -3.00 -7.68 -6.88
C VAL A 110 -3.24 -8.35 -5.53
N ILE A 111 -4.48 -8.28 -5.06
CA ILE A 111 -4.90 -8.77 -3.75
C ILE A 111 -5.51 -10.15 -3.95
N ALA A 112 -4.86 -11.21 -3.46
CA ALA A 112 -5.29 -12.59 -3.62
C ALA A 112 -6.00 -13.10 -2.38
N PHE A 113 -7.12 -13.80 -2.62
CA PHE A 113 -8.00 -14.30 -1.58
C PHE A 113 -7.91 -15.82 -1.41
N GLU A 114 -8.26 -16.27 -0.21
CA GLU A 114 -8.61 -17.64 0.10
C GLU A 114 -9.89 -17.60 0.94
N GLY A 115 -11.00 -18.10 0.39
CA GLY A 115 -12.32 -17.86 0.95
C GLY A 115 -12.68 -16.37 0.90
N ASP A 116 -13.01 -15.79 2.04
CA ASP A 116 -13.44 -14.40 2.18
C ASP A 116 -12.34 -13.45 2.70
N LYS A 117 -11.11 -13.96 2.85
CA LYS A 117 -9.97 -13.24 3.43
C LYS A 117 -8.76 -13.17 2.50
N ILE A 118 -7.96 -12.13 2.68
CA ILE A 118 -6.74 -11.87 1.92
C ILE A 118 -5.63 -12.81 2.40
N ARG A 119 -5.10 -13.64 1.51
CA ARG A 119 -3.95 -14.52 1.80
C ARG A 119 -2.61 -13.93 1.33
N HIS A 120 -2.63 -13.08 0.31
CA HIS A 120 -1.43 -12.50 -0.27
C HIS A 120 -1.75 -11.17 -0.95
N MET A 121 -0.78 -10.26 -0.97
CA MET A 121 -0.83 -9.07 -1.82
C MET A 121 0.50 -8.85 -2.54
N THR A 122 0.42 -8.64 -3.84
CA THR A 122 1.57 -8.17 -4.64
C THR A 122 1.40 -6.68 -4.90
N LYS A 123 2.40 -5.87 -4.56
CA LYS A 123 2.49 -4.46 -5.00
C LYS A 123 3.39 -4.37 -6.23
N ILE A 124 2.84 -3.76 -7.28
CA ILE A 124 3.57 -3.41 -8.50
C ILE A 124 3.79 -1.90 -8.43
N TRP A 125 5.04 -1.49 -8.24
CA TRP A 125 5.41 -0.10 -8.04
C TRP A 125 6.82 0.13 -8.53
N ASN A 126 7.03 1.26 -9.19
CA ASN A 126 8.34 1.78 -9.52
C ASN A 126 8.69 2.86 -8.48
N ASP A 127 9.54 2.51 -7.53
CA ASP A 127 9.91 3.36 -6.39
C ASP A 127 10.85 4.49 -6.77
N VAL A 128 11.76 4.28 -7.72
CA VAL A 128 12.79 5.25 -8.10
C VAL A 128 12.21 6.63 -8.46
N PRO A 129 11.16 6.78 -9.30
CA PRO A 129 10.54 8.08 -9.54
C PRO A 129 9.98 8.74 -8.28
N ALA A 130 9.36 7.97 -7.39
CA ALA A 130 8.76 8.48 -6.16
C ALA A 130 9.84 8.97 -5.19
N LEU A 131 10.89 8.18 -4.98
CA LEU A 131 12.00 8.53 -4.10
C LEU A 131 12.75 9.77 -4.61
N ARG A 132 12.99 9.87 -5.93
CA ARG A 132 13.58 11.08 -6.54
C ARG A 132 12.70 12.31 -6.37
N ALA A 133 11.40 12.19 -6.58
CA ALA A 133 10.45 13.28 -6.41
C ALA A 133 10.39 13.79 -4.95
N LEU A 134 10.71 12.93 -3.97
CA LEU A 134 10.79 13.30 -2.56
C LEU A 134 12.18 13.83 -2.15
N GLY A 135 13.19 13.72 -3.02
CA GLY A 135 14.59 14.01 -2.69
C GLY A 135 15.22 12.98 -1.75
N TRP A 136 14.82 11.71 -1.88
CA TRP A 136 15.31 10.58 -1.07
C TRP A 136 16.30 9.67 -1.83
N ALA A 137 16.49 9.89 -3.13
CA ALA A 137 17.40 9.17 -4.02
C ALA A 137 17.98 10.10 -5.09
#